data_AF-A0A3A4K4J2-F1
#
_entry.id   AF-A0A3A4K4J2-F1
#
_cell.length_a   1.000
_cell.length_b   1.000
_cell.length_c   1.000
_cell.angle_alpha   90.00
_cell.angle_beta   90.00
_cell.angle_gamma   90.00
#
_symmetry.space_group_name_H-M   'P 1'
#
loop_
_entity.id
_entity.type
_entity.pdbx_description
1 polymer ?
#
loop_
_entity_poly.entity_id
_entity_poly.type
_entity_poly.pdbx_seq_one_letter_code
_entity_poly.pdbx_strand_id
1 'polypeptide(L)'
;RKLGIPVVAVIDSNSDPEGITHPVPGNDDALRAVTLYCDLMVGSVLDGIQAELTTSGKNKDVGAMETPPAEALPAEAAPETPAAPSA
;
A
#
# COMPACT_ATOMS: atom_id res chain seq x y z
N ARG A 1 23.53 5.05 -7.74
CA ARG A 1 22.65 4.24 -6.86
C ARG A 1 22.99 4.47 -5.38
N LYS A 2 22.43 5.51 -4.75
CA LYS A 2 22.79 5.88 -3.36
C LYS A 2 21.80 5.37 -2.29
N LEU A 3 20.54 5.16 -2.66
CA LEU A 3 19.45 4.83 -1.71
C LEU A 3 18.85 3.42 -1.89
N GLY A 4 19.36 2.61 -2.83
CA GLY A 4 18.83 1.26 -3.08
C GLY A 4 17.41 1.21 -3.68
N ILE A 5 16.83 2.36 -4.04
CA ILE A 5 15.48 2.44 -4.60
C ILE A 5 15.48 1.88 -6.04
N PRO A 6 14.55 0.98 -6.40
CA PRO A 6 14.42 0.49 -7.77
C PRO A 6 14.02 1.62 -8.70
N VAL A 7 14.69 1.72 -9.85
CA VAL A 7 14.46 2.79 -10.83
C VAL A 7 13.78 2.23 -12.07
N VAL A 8 12.67 2.85 -12.46
CA VAL A 8 11.98 2.64 -13.74
C VAL A 8 12.23 3.88 -14.59
N ALA A 9 12.67 3.71 -15.83
CA ALA A 9 13.00 4.83 -16.71
C ALA A 9 12.72 4.51 -18.17
N VAL A 10 12.29 5.53 -18.92
CA VAL A 10 12.17 5.48 -20.39
C VAL A 10 13.56 5.71 -20.98
N ILE A 11 13.94 4.91 -21.96
CA ILE A 11 15.27 4.94 -22.59
C ILE A 11 15.13 5.09 -24.11
N ASP A 12 15.66 6.20 -24.64
CA ASP A 12 15.86 6.42 -26.07
C ASP A 12 17.29 6.02 -26.51
N SER A 13 17.55 6.08 -27.81
CA SER A 13 18.80 5.70 -28.50
C SER A 13 20.08 6.36 -27.98
N ASN A 14 19.98 7.50 -27.30
CA ASN A 14 21.10 8.25 -26.73
C ASN A 14 21.21 8.13 -25.19
N SER A 15 20.34 7.35 -24.55
CA SER A 15 20.29 7.18 -23.09
C SER A 15 21.02 5.91 -22.64
N ASP A 16 21.78 6.00 -21.53
CA ASP A 16 22.52 4.88 -20.96
C ASP A 16 21.60 4.01 -20.07
N PRO A 17 21.42 2.71 -20.37
CA PRO A 17 20.62 1.81 -19.54
C PRO A 17 21.27 1.38 -18.24
N GLU A 18 22.54 1.71 -18.00
CA GLU A 18 23.26 1.26 -16.81
C GLU A 18 22.60 1.77 -15.51
N GLY A 19 22.34 0.85 -14.59
CA GLY A 19 21.84 1.18 -13.26
C GLY A 19 20.32 1.32 -13.16
N ILE A 20 19.58 1.24 -14.26
CA ILE A 20 18.11 1.19 -14.29
C ILE A 20 17.64 -0.24 -13.96
N THR A 21 16.62 -0.36 -13.11
CA THR A 21 16.10 -1.67 -12.68
C THR A 21 15.07 -2.21 -13.68
N HIS A 22 14.23 -1.32 -14.20
CA HIS A 22 13.18 -1.65 -15.17
C HIS A 22 13.25 -0.65 -16.34
N PRO A 23 14.07 -0.93 -17.37
CA PRO A 23 14.18 -0.05 -18.53
C PRO A 23 12.98 -0.23 -19.45
N VAL A 24 12.42 0.89 -19.93
CA VAL A 24 11.32 0.92 -20.91
C VAL A 24 11.85 1.59 -22.19
N PRO A 25 12.05 0.87 -23.29
CA PRO A 25 12.51 1.49 -24.53
C PRO A 25 11.42 2.42 -25.09
N GLY A 26 11.79 3.64 -25.44
CA GLY A 26 10.83 4.66 -25.86
C GLY A 26 11.45 6.02 -26.14
N ASN A 27 10.66 6.92 -26.73
CA ASN A 27 11.07 8.29 -27.02
C ASN A 27 10.80 9.17 -25.78
N ASP A 28 11.86 9.72 -25.18
CA ASP A 28 11.79 10.61 -24.02
C ASP A 28 11.77 12.11 -24.37
N ASP A 29 12.14 12.49 -25.61
CA ASP A 29 12.15 13.88 -26.09
C ASP A 29 10.76 14.42 -26.42
N ALA A 30 9.84 13.56 -26.86
CA ALA A 30 8.53 14.00 -27.34
C ALA A 30 7.52 14.18 -26.19
N LEU A 31 6.97 15.39 -26.04
CA LEU A 31 5.93 15.69 -25.03
C LEU A 31 4.78 14.67 -25.06
N ARG A 32 4.27 14.33 -26.25
CA ARG A 32 3.18 13.35 -26.39
C ARG A 32 3.56 11.97 -25.86
N ALA A 33 4.81 11.55 -26.04
CA ALA A 33 5.29 10.26 -25.57
C ALA A 33 5.42 10.28 -24.04
N VAL A 34 6.02 11.33 -23.48
CA VAL A 34 6.10 11.53 -22.01
C VAL A 34 4.72 11.52 -21.37
N THR A 35 3.75 12.26 -21.92
CA THR A 35 2.36 12.26 -21.43
C THR A 35 1.76 10.86 -21.46
N LEU A 36 1.91 10.13 -22.57
CA LEU A 36 1.42 8.76 -22.68
C LEU A 36 2.01 7.84 -21.60
N TYR A 37 3.32 7.90 -21.35
CA TYR A 37 3.95 7.09 -20.31
C TYR A 37 3.45 7.46 -18.92
N CYS A 38 3.32 8.75 -18.62
CA CYS A 38 2.78 9.22 -17.34
C CYS A 38 1.34 8.72 -17.13
N ASP A 39 0.46 8.85 -18.12
CA ASP A 39 -0.94 8.44 -18.03
C ASP A 39 -1.06 6.93 -17.79
N LEU A 40 -0.28 6.12 -18.52
CA LEU A 40 -0.23 4.67 -18.34
C LEU A 40 0.29 4.27 -16.95
N MET A 41 1.32 4.96 -16.46
CA MET A 41 1.87 4.72 -15.11
C MET A 41 0.87 5.08 -14.03
N VAL A 42 0.16 6.20 -14.16
CA VAL A 42 -0.91 6.60 -13.22
C VAL A 42 -2.01 5.55 -13.18
N GLY A 43 -2.52 5.12 -14.35
CA GLY A 43 -3.54 4.07 -14.41
C GLY A 43 -3.09 2.78 -13.74
N SER A 44 -1.88 2.32 -14.07
CA SER A 44 -1.30 1.09 -13.50
C SER A 44 -1.13 1.15 -11.98
N VAL A 45 -0.71 2.30 -11.44
CA VAL A 45 -0.56 2.49 -9.99
C VAL A 45 -1.91 2.48 -9.29
N LEU A 46 -2.91 3.15 -9.85
CA LEU A 46 -4.27 3.16 -9.29
C LEU A 46 -4.89 1.76 -9.28
N ASP A 47 -4.76 1.02 -10.39
CA ASP A 47 -5.23 -0.37 -10.49
C ASP A 47 -4.55 -1.26 -9.44
N GLY A 48 -3.24 -1.11 -9.25
CA GLY A 48 -2.47 -1.83 -8.24
C GLY A 48 -2.96 -1.53 -6.81
N ILE A 49 -3.17 -0.25 -6.49
CA ILE A 49 -3.70 0.16 -5.18
C ILE A 49 -5.12 -0.40 -4.95
N GLN A 50 -5.98 -0.36 -5.96
CA GLN A 50 -7.35 -0.89 -5.86
C GLN A 50 -7.35 -2.42 -5.67
N ALA A 51 -6.49 -3.13 -6.39
CA ALA A 51 -6.32 -4.57 -6.22
C ALA A 51 -5.77 -4.94 -4.83
N GLU A 52 -4.80 -4.17 -4.31
CA GLU A 52 -4.25 -4.34 -2.97
C GLU A 52 -5.31 -4.10 -1.89
N LEU A 53 -6.11 -3.03 -2.01
CA LEU A 53 -7.19 -2.74 -1.08
C LEU A 53 -8.18 -3.92 -1.01
N THR A 54 -8.57 -4.43 -2.19
CA THR A 54 -9.49 -5.57 -2.37
C THR A 54 -8.95 -6.84 -1.73
N THR A 55 -7.67 -7.13 -1.96
CA THR A 55 -7.01 -8.32 -1.40
C THR A 55 -6.82 -8.20 0.12
N SER A 56 -6.49 -7.00 0.60
CA SER A 56 -6.21 -6.74 2.03
C SER A 56 -7.48 -6.67 2.88
N GLY A 57 -8.67 -6.78 2.29
CA GLY A 57 -9.95 -6.71 2.99
C GLY A 57 -10.23 -5.34 3.64
N LYS A 58 -9.45 -4.30 3.30
CA LYS A 58 -9.64 -2.93 3.84
C LYS A 58 -10.86 -2.23 3.24
N ASN A 59 -11.38 -2.77 2.14
CA ASN A 59 -12.60 -2.37 1.44
C ASN A 59 -13.70 -3.44 1.58
N LYS A 60 -13.62 -4.31 2.58
CA LYS A 60 -14.73 -5.19 2.94
C LYS A 60 -15.83 -4.33 3.56
N ASP A 61 -16.99 -4.26 2.92
CA ASP A 61 -18.15 -3.55 3.44
C ASP A 61 -18.52 -4.11 4.82
N VAL A 62 -18.18 -3.36 5.87
CA VAL A 62 -18.43 -3.73 7.27
C VAL A 62 -19.94 -3.80 7.54
N GLY A 63 -20.76 -3.10 6.75
CA GLY A 63 -22.22 -3.11 6.86
C GLY A 63 -22.88 -4.42 6.40
N ALA A 64 -22.17 -5.25 5.63
CA ALA A 64 -22.65 -6.55 5.15
C ALA A 64 -22.13 -7.74 5.98
N MET A 65 -21.45 -7.50 7.10
CA MET A 65 -21.03 -8.58 8.00
C MET A 65 -22.22 -9.07 8.84
N GLU A 66 -22.60 -10.33 8.65
CA GLU A 66 -23.66 -11.01 9.45
C GLU A 66 -23.26 -11.19 10.93
N THR A 67 -21.98 -11.05 11.26
CA THR A 67 -21.49 -11.08 12.64
C THR A 67 -20.72 -9.80 12.94
N PRO A 68 -21.25 -8.90 13.78
CA PRO A 68 -20.52 -7.71 14.19
C PRO A 68 -19.27 -8.11 15.01
N PRO A 69 -18.18 -7.33 14.95
CA PRO A 69 -17.04 -7.53 15.83
C PRO A 69 -17.52 -7.42 17.28
N ALA A 70 -17.24 -8.45 18.09
CA ALA A 70 -17.55 -8.39 19.51
C ALA A 70 -16.75 -7.26 20.14
N GLU A 71 -17.44 -6.21 20.62
CA GLU A 71 -16.84 -5.25 21.52
C GLU A 71 -16.40 -5.99 22.78
N ALA A 72 -15.08 -6.10 22.98
CA ALA A 72 -14.53 -6.55 24.24
C ALA A 72 -14.77 -5.45 25.28
N LEU A 73 -15.94 -5.50 25.93
CA LEU A 73 -16.20 -4.69 27.11
C LEU A 73 -15.12 -5.02 28.16
N PRO A 74 -14.41 -4.02 28.71
CA PRO A 74 -13.44 -4.27 29.75
C PRO A 74 -14.13 -4.96 30.92
N ALA A 75 -13.61 -6.12 31.31
CA ALA A 75 -14.15 -6.91 32.40
C ALA A 75 -14.21 -6.05 33.67
N GLU A 76 -15.41 -5.93 34.21
CA GLU A 76 -15.67 -5.31 35.50
C GLU A 76 -14.80 -6.02 36.54
N ALA A 77 -13.86 -5.27 37.12
CA ALA A 77 -12.99 -5.75 38.18
C ALA A 77 -13.86 -6.15 39.38
N ALA A 78 -13.95 -7.46 39.63
CA ALA A 78 -14.59 -8.00 40.81
C ALA A 78 -13.94 -7.41 42.08
N PRO A 79 -14.73 -7.08 43.12
CA PRO A 79 -14.23 -6.42 44.31
C PRO A 79 -13.32 -7.36 45.09
N GLU A 80 -12.10 -6.89 45.36
CA GLU A 80 -11.14 -7.59 46.22
C GLU A 80 -11.69 -7.70 47.64
N THR A 81 -11.67 -8.93 48.17
CA THR A 81 -12.15 -9.26 49.51
C THR A 81 -11.20 -8.66 50.56
N PRO A 82 -11.67 -8.01 51.64
CA PRO A 82 -10.76 -7.43 52.63
C PRO A 82 -10.08 -8.53 53.44
N ALA A 83 -8.76 -8.47 53.53
CA ALA A 83 -7.95 -9.31 54.40
C ALA A 83 -8.31 -9.07 55.88
N ALA A 84 -8.53 -10.16 56.63
CA ALA A 84 -8.71 -10.16 58.07
C ALA A 84 -7.41 -9.77 58.80
N PRO A 85 -7.47 -9.08 59.96
CA PRO A 85 -6.29 -8.73 60.74
C PRO A 85 -5.76 -9.97 61.48
N SER A 86 -4.44 -10.14 61.48
CA SER A 86 -3.77 -11.11 62.36
C SER A 86 -3.49 -10.48 63.74
N ALA A 87 -3.36 -11.37 64.72
CA ALA A 87 -3.39 -11.17 66.18
C ALA A 87 -2.49 -10.08 66.77
#